data_AF-A0A945ZHN8-F1
#
_entry.id   AF-A0A945ZHN8-F1
#
_cell.length_a   1.000
_cell.length_b   1.000
_cell.length_c   1.000
_cell.angle_alpha   90.00
_cell.angle_beta   90.00
_cell.angle_gamma   90.00
#
_symmetry.space_group_name_H-M   'P 1'
#
loop_
_entity.id
_entity.type
_entity.pdbx_description
1 polymer ?
#
loop_
_entity_poly.entity_id
_entity_poly.type
_entity_poly.pdbx_seq_one_letter_code
_entity_poly.pdbx_strand_id
1 'polypeptide(L)'
;MTDVANPRDANLPANRQVNLRLASDRLDVIDRAAAIENTSRTEFMTNTAYREAERVISEQSLLRISSDAYESLVDMLRQPAKPIPEIQDLIAIRSPWE
;
A
#
# COMPACT_ATOMS: atom_id res chain seq x y z
N MET A 1 -21.42 -34.92 14.32
CA MET A 1 -20.95 -33.56 14.66
C MET A 1 -19.94 -33.18 13.62
N THR A 2 -20.43 -32.67 12.50
CA THR A 2 -19.59 -32.21 11.38
C THR A 2 -19.11 -30.82 11.76
N ASP A 3 -17.81 -30.69 11.93
CA ASP A 3 -17.14 -29.41 12.13
C ASP A 3 -17.38 -28.55 10.87
N VAL A 4 -18.29 -27.59 10.99
CA VAL A 4 -18.56 -26.61 9.93
C VAL A 4 -17.42 -25.62 10.00
N ALA A 5 -16.36 -25.90 9.21
CA ALA A 5 -15.30 -24.93 8.96
C ALA A 5 -15.94 -23.60 8.55
N ASN A 6 -15.74 -22.59 9.39
CA ASN A 6 -16.27 -21.24 9.20
C ASN A 6 -15.52 -20.58 8.03
N PRO A 7 -16.18 -20.13 6.95
CA PRO A 7 -15.52 -19.49 5.81
C PRO A 7 -14.84 -18.14 6.14
N ARG A 8 -14.88 -17.70 7.41
CA ARG A 8 -14.21 -16.50 7.91
C ARG A 8 -12.74 -16.68 8.28
N ASP A 9 -12.23 -17.91 8.32
CA ASP A 9 -10.81 -18.17 8.66
C ASP A 9 -9.88 -18.15 7.42
N ALA A 10 -10.44 -18.05 6.20
CA ALA A 10 -9.70 -18.15 4.94
C ALA A 10 -8.88 -16.89 4.56
N ASN A 11 -8.87 -15.84 5.39
CA ASN A 11 -8.20 -14.57 5.08
C ASN A 11 -7.39 -14.00 6.26
N LEU A 12 -6.68 -14.87 6.98
CA LEU A 12 -5.54 -14.44 7.81
C LEU A 12 -4.32 -14.33 6.88
N PRO A 13 -3.54 -13.23 6.91
CA PRO A 13 -2.35 -13.13 6.08
C PRO A 13 -1.42 -14.27 6.45
N ALA A 14 -1.24 -15.22 5.53
CA ALA A 14 -0.37 -16.35 5.75
C ALA A 14 1.05 -15.84 5.95
N ASN A 15 1.66 -16.15 7.09
CA ASN A 15 3.08 -15.86 7.33
C ASN A 15 3.90 -16.57 6.25
N ARG A 16 4.76 -15.82 5.54
CA ARG A 16 5.54 -16.33 4.41
C ARG A 16 7.02 -16.20 4.73
N GLN A 17 7.75 -17.31 4.69
CA GLN A 17 9.18 -17.32 4.97
C GLN A 17 9.96 -16.62 3.85
N VAL A 18 10.88 -15.76 4.23
CA VAL A 18 11.81 -15.07 3.33
C VAL A 18 13.24 -15.49 3.67
N ASN A 19 13.99 -15.98 2.70
CA ASN A 19 15.40 -16.36 2.86
C ASN A 19 16.28 -15.33 2.14
N LEU A 20 17.17 -14.67 2.88
CA LEU A 20 18.07 -13.63 2.36
C LEU A 20 19.52 -13.99 2.67
N ARG A 21 20.43 -13.62 1.76
CA ARG A 21 21.88 -13.66 1.99
C ARG A 21 22.41 -12.24 2.07
N LEU A 22 23.16 -11.95 3.12
CA LEU A 22 23.76 -10.65 3.37
C LEU A 22 25.25 -10.83 3.63
N ALA A 23 26.03 -9.82 3.25
CA ALA A 23 27.43 -9.76 3.60
C ALA A 23 27.58 -9.56 5.13
N SER A 24 28.61 -10.16 5.72
CA SER A 24 28.82 -10.18 7.17
C SER A 24 28.95 -8.78 7.76
N ASP A 25 29.69 -7.90 7.07
CA ASP A 25 29.87 -6.49 7.45
C ASP A 25 28.54 -5.72 7.56
N ARG A 26 27.59 -5.99 6.66
CA ARG A 26 26.25 -5.39 6.72
C ARG A 26 25.42 -5.96 7.86
N LEU A 27 25.54 -7.25 8.13
CA LEU A 27 24.85 -7.90 9.26
C LEU A 27 25.33 -7.35 10.60
N ASP A 28 26.63 -7.10 10.77
CA ASP A 28 27.20 -6.54 12.00
C ASP A 28 26.61 -5.15 12.32
N VAL A 29 26.41 -4.32 11.29
CA VAL A 29 25.78 -3.00 11.45
C VAL A 29 24.30 -3.14 11.83
N ILE A 30 23.58 -4.06 11.20
CA ILE A 30 22.15 -4.33 11.51
C ILE A 30 22.00 -4.82 12.95
N ASP A 31 22.87 -5.73 13.39
CA ASP A 31 22.84 -6.28 14.75
C ASP A 31 23.08 -5.21 15.80
N ARG A 32 24.03 -4.31 15.52
CA ARG A 32 24.27 -3.17 16.39
C ARG A 32 23.05 -2.25 16.47
N ALA A 33 22.38 -1.99 15.34
CA ALA A 33 21.18 -1.15 15.31
C ALA A 33 20.01 -1.80 16.08
N ALA A 34 19.77 -3.09 15.87
CA ALA A 34 18.75 -3.85 16.60
C ALA A 34 19.03 -3.85 18.12
N ALA A 35 20.31 -4.00 18.52
CA ALA A 35 20.71 -3.92 19.92
C ALA A 35 20.45 -2.53 20.54
N ILE A 36 20.69 -1.44 19.80
CA ILE A 36 20.38 -0.07 20.25
C ILE A 36 18.88 0.11 20.48
N GLU A 37 18.05 -0.47 19.61
CA GLU A 37 16.59 -0.40 19.71
C GLU A 37 15.98 -1.44 20.67
N ASN A 38 16.79 -2.31 21.27
CA ASN A 38 16.35 -3.45 22.10
C ASN A 38 15.36 -4.38 21.38
N THR A 39 15.52 -4.58 20.08
CA THR A 39 14.69 -5.47 19.27
C THR A 39 15.49 -6.65 18.74
N SER A 40 14.80 -7.71 18.29
CA SER A 40 15.49 -8.79 17.59
C SER A 40 15.94 -8.34 16.20
N ARG A 41 17.00 -8.96 15.66
CA ARG A 41 17.46 -8.71 14.28
C ARG A 41 16.32 -8.79 13.27
N THR A 42 15.53 -9.86 13.35
CA THR A 42 14.42 -10.10 12.42
C THR A 42 13.39 -8.97 12.53
N GLU A 43 12.99 -8.62 13.75
CA GLU A 43 12.00 -7.56 14.00
C GLU A 43 12.48 -6.19 13.53
N PHE A 44 13.74 -5.83 13.83
CA PHE A 44 14.35 -4.60 13.35
C PHE A 44 14.33 -4.52 11.82
N MET A 45 14.74 -5.60 11.16
CA MET A 45 14.78 -5.68 9.69
C MET A 45 13.38 -5.61 9.08
N THR A 46 12.41 -6.35 9.61
CA THR A 46 11.04 -6.36 9.07
C THR A 46 10.37 -5.01 9.24
N ASN A 47 10.49 -4.41 10.43
CA ASN A 47 9.85 -3.12 10.72
C ASN A 47 10.49 -1.99 9.91
N THR A 48 11.81 -2.00 9.76
CA THR A 48 12.52 -1.01 8.95
C THR A 48 12.19 -1.15 7.47
N ALA A 49 12.19 -2.38 6.93
CA ALA A 49 11.82 -2.60 5.54
C ALA A 49 10.36 -2.21 5.25
N TYR A 50 9.44 -2.51 6.17
CA TYR A 50 8.03 -2.16 6.04
C TYR A 50 7.81 -0.65 6.02
N ARG A 51 8.35 0.06 7.02
CA ARG A 51 8.27 1.53 7.10
C ARG A 51 8.85 2.21 5.85
N GLU A 52 9.99 1.71 5.36
CA GLU A 52 10.63 2.29 4.19
C GLU A 52 9.83 2.01 2.91
N ALA A 53 9.23 0.83 2.78
CA ALA A 53 8.31 0.55 1.69
C ALA A 53 7.08 1.47 1.73
N GLU A 54 6.47 1.69 2.89
CA GLU A 54 5.36 2.64 3.04
C GLU A 54 5.76 4.06 2.63
N ARG A 55 6.96 4.52 3.03
CA ARG A 55 7.49 5.82 2.63
C ARG A 55 7.62 5.93 1.10
N VAL A 56 8.24 4.94 0.47
CA VAL A 56 8.45 4.93 -1.00
C VAL A 56 7.11 4.90 -1.76
N ILE A 57 6.16 4.07 -1.32
CA ILE A 57 4.81 4.01 -1.91
C ILE A 57 4.12 5.37 -1.77
N SER A 58 4.23 6.01 -0.61
CA SER A 58 3.62 7.30 -0.34
C SER A 58 4.23 8.41 -1.20
N GLU A 59 5.54 8.41 -1.39
CA GLU A 59 6.24 9.38 -2.23
C GLU A 59 5.81 9.30 -3.70
N GLN A 60 5.50 8.10 -4.19
CA GLN A 60 5.00 7.89 -5.54
C GLN A 60 3.50 8.21 -5.69
N SER A 61 2.71 8.04 -4.63
CA SER A 61 1.26 8.32 -4.62
C SER A 61 0.93 9.82 -4.58
N LEU A 62 1.92 10.69 -4.37
CA LEU A 62 1.74 12.13 -4.41
C LEU A 62 1.86 12.65 -5.85
N LEU A 63 0.73 12.97 -6.46
CA LEU A 63 0.68 13.85 -7.63
C LEU A 63 1.21 15.24 -7.22
N ARG A 64 2.51 15.46 -7.39
CA ARG A 64 3.11 16.79 -7.21
C ARG A 64 2.66 17.69 -8.36
N ILE A 65 1.68 18.52 -8.08
CA ILE A 65 1.26 19.63 -8.95
C ILE A 65 1.63 20.95 -8.27
N SER A 66 1.95 21.98 -9.05
CA SER A 66 2.22 23.32 -8.50
C SER A 66 0.98 23.85 -7.78
N SER A 67 1.15 24.82 -6.88
CA SER A 67 0.02 25.45 -6.18
C SER A 67 -1.03 25.99 -7.17
N ASP A 68 -0.59 26.60 -8.27
CA ASP A 68 -1.49 27.11 -9.32
C ASP A 68 -2.28 25.98 -10.01
N ALA A 69 -1.61 24.85 -10.30
CA ALA A 69 -2.26 23.67 -10.89
C ALA A 69 -3.23 23.01 -9.89
N TYR A 70 -2.93 23.06 -8.59
CA TYR A 70 -3.82 22.59 -7.55
C TYR A 70 -5.08 23.45 -7.44
N GLU A 71 -4.95 24.78 -7.41
CA GLU A 71 -6.10 25.69 -7.40
C GLU A 71 -6.96 25.51 -8.65
N SER A 72 -6.35 25.43 -9.83
CA SER A 72 -7.06 25.17 -11.08
C SER A 72 -7.78 23.82 -11.08
N LEU A 73 -7.20 22.78 -10.48
CA LEU A 73 -7.83 21.46 -10.35
C LEU A 73 -9.03 21.52 -9.41
N VAL A 74 -8.88 22.16 -8.24
CA VAL A 74 -9.96 22.31 -7.26
C VAL A 74 -11.13 23.10 -7.85
N ASP A 75 -10.85 24.18 -8.59
CA ASP A 75 -11.88 24.96 -9.26
C ASP A 75 -12.60 24.17 -10.35
N MET A 76 -11.89 23.30 -11.08
CA MET A 76 -12.49 22.39 -12.06
C MET A 76 -13.39 21.34 -11.39
N LEU A 77 -12.95 20.75 -10.27
CA LEU A 77 -13.72 19.75 -9.52
C LEU A 77 -14.97 20.32 -8.84
N ARG A 78 -14.98 21.62 -8.51
CA ARG A 78 -16.14 22.32 -7.96
C ARG A 78 -17.23 22.59 -8.98
N GLN A 79 -16.90 22.56 -10.28
CA GLN A 79 -17.89 22.73 -11.33
C GLN A 79 -18.65 21.43 -11.55
N PRO A 80 -19.97 21.48 -11.81
CA PRO A 80 -20.72 20.28 -12.16
C PRO A 80 -20.10 19.65 -13.40
N ALA A 81 -19.95 18.32 -13.35
CA ALA A 81 -19.40 17.57 -14.47
C ALA A 81 -20.21 17.88 -15.74
N LYS A 82 -19.51 18.32 -16.79
CA LYS A 82 -20.17 18.55 -18.08
C LYS A 82 -20.58 17.19 -18.64
N PRO A 83 -21.84 17.05 -19.06
CA PRO A 83 -22.31 15.80 -19.64
C PRO A 83 -21.54 15.53 -20.94
N ILE A 84 -20.82 14.42 -20.98
CA ILE A 84 -20.18 13.89 -22.18
C ILE A 84 -21.09 12.74 -22.66
N PRO A 85 -21.72 12.85 -23.85
CA PRO A 85 -22.70 11.88 -24.34
C PRO A 85 -22.19 10.43 -24.27
N GLU A 86 -20.94 10.20 -24.66
CA GLU A 86 -20.31 8.89 -24.67
C GLU A 86 -20.17 8.29 -23.26
N ILE A 87 -19.97 9.13 -22.24
CA ILE A 87 -19.91 8.70 -20.84
C ILE A 87 -21.31 8.40 -20.31
N GLN A 88 -22.32 9.18 -20.73
CA GLN A 88 -23.71 8.90 -20.37
C GLN A 88 -24.17 7.56 -20.93
N ASP A 89 -23.85 7.30 -22.21
CA ASP A 89 -24.13 6.03 -22.86
C ASP A 89 -23.45 4.89 -22.11
N LEU A 90 -22.19 5.06 -21.68
CA LEU A 90 -21.45 4.05 -20.91
C LEU A 90 -22.06 3.79 -19.52
N ILE A 91 -22.46 4.84 -18.80
CA ILE A 91 -23.08 4.72 -17.46
C ILE A 91 -24.49 4.10 -17.55
N ALA A 92 -25.21 4.34 -18.66
CA ALA A 92 -26.54 3.79 -18.90
C ALA A 92 -26.53 2.28 -19.23
N ILE A 93 -25.36 1.70 -19.55
CA ILE A 93 -25.23 0.26 -19.75
C ILE A 93 -25.43 -0.44 -18.40
N ARG A 94 -26.42 -1.34 -18.35
CA ARG A 94 -26.63 -2.20 -17.18
C ARG A 94 -25.36 -3.02 -16.97
N SER A 95 -24.81 -2.92 -15.76
CA SER A 95 -23.60 -3.65 -15.39
C SER A 95 -23.82 -5.15 -15.55
N PRO A 96 -22.90 -5.90 -16.21
CA PRO A 96 -23.06 -7.33 -16.47
C PRO A 96 -22.88 -8.23 -15.25
N TRP A 97 -22.71 -7.65 -14.05
CA TRP A 97 -22.53 -8.35 -12.79
C TRP A 97 -23.74 -8.23 -11.84
N GLU A 98 -24.90 -7.79 -12.33
CA GLU A 98 -26.22 -8.06 -11.74
C GLU A 98 -26.92 -9.22 -12.43
#